data_AF-A0A8C8CDE1-F1
#
_entry.id   AF-A0A8C8CDE1-F1
#
_cell.length_a   1.000
_cell.length_b   1.000
_cell.length_c   1.000
_cell.angle_alpha   90.00
_cell.angle_beta   90.00
_cell.angle_gamma   90.00
#
_symmetry.space_group_name_H-M   'P 1'
#
loop_
_entity.id
_entity.type
_entity.pdbx_description
1 polymer ?
#
loop_
_entity_poly.entity_id
_entity_poly.type
_entity_poly.pdbx_seq_one_letter_code
_entity_poly.pdbx_strand_id
1 'polypeptide(L)'
;NHFLLFFTVFSVVVKSQLKPQVSMVLTFKQVYSGDTIILSCDNSTGKVKWFFNKVEDQNQAKTWSIRAVSAKNSGSYQCENNGQKSDNFNITVLEYLPPATLLIKSGEPVINIDGSVVLELLVEEDESLNGWCCWVYKAGRVQRITLKKSLTTENHKVLTFQPSKLKDNVAIYWCSDETNLRSTPLTIKTSDRVVRMMILPGPAFLGEKLSLRCVVSGTDRISHTIFYKDKQTIKDSSSSSHVINNVTESDQGIYSCQATFTRSDKGMPNTVNSTQQELIVSAPPMKAVVSESAGLSCSCSSCPNGAYHWYYKQHNPQWLPKGISESYTGFMSAGSYACRAVWKNGRSALSNIHHYDVDAQETHVLLITIGLIILGVMLVIGAIVMYRKRRTREGKPTTGILSAFLCAHTYMFV
;
A
#
# COMPACT_ATOMS: atom_id res chain seq x y z
N ASN A 1 21.15 81.25 36.29
CA ASN A 1 21.28 79.78 36.24
C ASN A 1 19.92 79.12 36.33
N HIS A 2 19.27 78.92 35.19
CA HIS A 2 18.06 78.11 35.07
C HIS A 2 18.48 76.66 34.79
N PHE A 3 18.22 75.76 35.74
CA PHE A 3 18.44 74.32 35.58
C PHE A 3 17.23 73.72 34.84
N LEU A 4 17.41 73.36 33.57
CA LEU A 4 16.47 72.57 32.78
C LEU A 4 16.65 71.08 33.14
N LEU A 5 15.67 70.52 33.84
CA LEU A 5 15.54 69.09 34.09
C LEU A 5 15.03 68.40 32.82
N PHE A 6 15.90 67.66 32.14
CA PHE A 6 15.51 66.74 31.07
C PHE A 6 14.90 65.48 31.69
N PHE A 7 13.58 65.37 31.65
CA PHE A 7 12.90 64.08 31.85
C PHE A 7 13.08 63.24 30.57
N THR A 8 13.99 62.27 30.61
CA THR A 8 14.06 61.23 29.59
C THR A 8 12.88 60.28 29.77
N VAL A 9 11.86 60.44 28.93
CA VAL A 9 10.76 59.48 28.81
C VAL A 9 11.32 58.22 28.15
N PHE A 10 11.54 57.18 28.94
CA PHE A 10 11.76 55.83 28.43
C PHE A 10 10.45 55.33 27.82
N SER A 11 10.29 55.47 26.51
CA SER A 11 9.26 54.75 25.77
C SER A 11 9.62 53.26 25.76
N VAL A 12 9.08 52.51 26.72
CA VAL A 12 9.06 51.04 26.63
C VAL A 12 8.17 50.69 25.44
N VAL A 13 8.79 50.40 24.30
CA VAL A 13 8.11 49.82 23.15
C VAL A 13 7.73 48.39 23.54
N VAL A 14 6.56 48.23 24.15
CA VAL A 14 5.90 46.93 24.25
C VAL A 14 5.53 46.55 22.82
N LYS A 15 6.40 45.81 22.13
CA LYS A 15 6.01 45.09 20.92
C LYS A 15 4.80 44.24 21.32
N SER A 16 3.61 44.60 20.85
CA SER A 16 2.43 43.75 20.91
C SER A 16 2.77 42.48 20.12
N GLN A 17 3.25 41.45 20.81
CA GLN A 17 3.60 40.19 20.18
C GLN A 17 2.31 39.39 20.06
N LEU A 18 1.96 39.02 18.83
CA LEU A 18 0.81 38.17 18.57
C LEU A 18 1.04 36.83 19.27
N LYS A 19 0.01 36.35 19.97
CA LYS A 19 0.03 35.02 20.61
C LYS A 19 0.42 33.97 19.58
N PRO A 20 1.38 33.08 19.88
CA PRO A 20 1.74 32.01 18.97
C PRO A 20 0.57 31.06 18.78
N GLN A 21 0.46 30.47 17.59
CA GLN A 21 -0.61 29.55 17.25
C GLN A 21 -0.01 28.29 16.62
N VAL A 22 -0.43 27.13 17.11
CA VAL A 22 -0.06 25.87 16.47
C VAL A 22 -1.03 25.59 15.33
N SER A 23 -0.48 25.27 14.16
CA SER A 23 -1.24 24.84 12.99
C SER A 23 -0.61 23.62 12.33
N MET A 24 -1.40 22.86 11.59
CA MET A 24 -0.90 21.73 10.80
C MET A 24 -0.67 22.16 9.36
N VAL A 25 0.58 22.08 8.91
CA VAL A 25 1.01 22.56 7.58
C VAL A 25 0.31 21.82 6.44
N LEU A 26 0.13 20.50 6.56
CA LEU A 26 -0.59 19.69 5.58
C LEU A 26 -2.11 19.86 5.66
N THR A 27 -2.60 20.57 6.69
CA THR A 27 -4.03 20.88 6.91
C THR A 27 -4.96 19.66 6.98
N PHE A 28 -4.42 18.48 7.35
CA PHE A 28 -5.24 17.28 7.53
C PHE A 28 -6.28 17.51 8.63
N LYS A 29 -7.56 17.28 8.29
CA LYS A 29 -8.66 17.30 9.27
C LYS A 29 -8.68 16.04 10.12
N GLN A 30 -8.26 14.93 9.54
CA GLN A 30 -8.15 13.63 10.18
C GLN A 30 -6.74 13.09 9.98
N VAL A 31 -6.13 12.65 11.08
CA VAL A 31 -4.79 12.06 11.13
C VAL A 31 -4.95 10.56 11.32
N TYR A 32 -4.29 9.79 10.47
CA TYR A 32 -4.37 8.35 10.41
C TYR A 32 -3.00 7.75 10.76
N SER A 33 -3.01 6.51 11.24
CA SER A 33 -1.79 5.80 11.60
C SER A 33 -0.85 5.70 10.39
N GLY A 34 0.43 5.98 10.64
CA GLY A 34 1.47 6.02 9.61
C GLY A 34 1.61 7.38 8.90
N ASP A 35 0.75 8.36 9.15
CA ASP A 35 0.90 9.70 8.58
C ASP A 35 2.20 10.37 9.02
N THR A 36 2.63 11.33 8.20
CA THR A 36 3.56 12.38 8.63
C THR A 36 2.78 13.65 8.91
N ILE A 37 2.84 14.15 10.14
CA ILE A 37 2.31 15.47 10.51
C ILE A 37 3.46 16.47 10.62
N ILE A 38 3.19 17.70 10.18
CA ILE A 38 4.12 18.81 10.28
C ILE A 38 3.36 19.94 10.97
N LEU A 39 3.73 20.20 12.23
CA LEU A 39 3.19 21.32 13.00
C LEU A 39 4.03 22.56 12.75
N SER A 40 3.39 23.71 12.68
CA SER A 40 4.01 25.03 12.61
C SER A 40 3.60 25.83 13.82
N CYS A 41 4.57 26.52 14.44
CA CYS A 41 4.29 27.56 15.41
C CYS A 41 4.21 28.90 14.67
N ASP A 42 2.99 29.29 14.32
CA ASP A 42 2.71 30.54 13.63
C ASP A 42 2.88 31.74 14.56
N ASN A 43 3.08 32.92 13.98
CA ASN A 43 3.43 34.16 14.70
C ASN A 43 4.75 34.07 15.49
N SER A 44 5.64 33.13 15.13
CA SER A 44 7.00 33.06 15.63
C SER A 44 8.02 33.59 14.62
N THR A 45 9.05 34.27 15.15
CA THR A 45 10.14 34.90 14.39
C THR A 45 11.47 34.16 14.54
N GLY A 46 11.49 32.95 15.12
CA GLY A 46 12.73 32.22 15.38
C GLY A 46 12.52 30.85 16.02
N LYS A 47 13.42 30.50 16.95
CA LYS A 47 13.32 29.27 17.74
C LYS A 47 12.12 29.34 18.66
N VAL A 48 11.43 28.22 18.82
CA VAL A 48 10.25 28.06 19.68
C VAL A 48 10.47 26.89 20.61
N LYS A 49 9.74 26.81 21.72
CA LYS A 49 9.70 25.59 22.54
C LYS A 49 8.42 24.84 22.22
N TRP A 50 8.52 23.53 22.03
CA TRP A 50 7.36 22.66 21.81
C TRP A 50 6.99 21.91 23.08
N PHE A 51 5.70 21.70 23.28
CA PHE A 51 5.17 20.90 24.37
C PHE A 51 4.19 19.87 23.81
N PHE A 52 4.36 18.61 24.22
CA PHE A 52 3.40 17.53 23.99
C PHE A 52 2.88 17.03 25.33
N ASN A 53 1.57 17.09 25.54
CA ASN A 53 0.93 16.74 26.82
C ASN A 53 1.61 17.41 28.02
N LYS A 54 1.96 18.70 27.86
CA LYS A 54 2.67 19.55 28.84
C LYS A 54 4.14 19.20 29.09
N VAL A 55 4.69 18.18 28.42
CA VAL A 55 6.12 17.84 28.48
C VAL A 55 6.85 18.60 27.38
N GLU A 56 7.94 19.27 27.73
CA GLU A 56 8.78 20.00 26.77
C GLU A 56 9.52 19.01 25.85
N ASP A 57 9.46 19.26 24.54
CA ASP A 57 10.19 18.50 23.53
C ASP A 57 11.54 19.17 23.22
N GLN A 58 12.51 18.38 22.72
CA GLN A 58 13.84 18.87 22.39
C GLN A 58 13.86 19.74 21.11
N ASN A 59 12.83 19.65 20.27
CA ASN A 59 12.75 20.43 19.05
C ASN A 59 12.61 21.93 19.37
N GLN A 60 13.54 22.72 18.82
CA GLN A 60 13.51 24.18 18.93
C GLN A 60 13.15 24.89 17.62
N ALA A 61 12.94 24.13 16.53
CA ALA A 61 12.63 24.70 15.23
C ALA A 61 11.18 25.21 15.20
N LYS A 62 10.93 26.21 14.34
CA LYS A 62 9.59 26.76 14.09
C LYS A 62 8.57 25.69 13.69
N THR A 63 9.03 24.61 13.05
CA THR A 63 8.20 23.47 12.66
C THR A 63 8.62 22.21 13.41
N TRP A 64 7.64 21.33 13.66
CA TRP A 64 7.86 20.02 14.23
C TRP A 64 7.29 18.95 13.31
N SER A 65 8.19 18.17 12.70
CA SER A 65 7.80 17.04 11.86
C SER A 65 7.81 15.75 12.67
N ILE A 66 6.65 15.12 12.77
CA ILE A 66 6.47 13.83 13.42
C ILE A 66 6.00 12.87 12.34
N ARG A 67 6.81 11.84 12.07
CA ARG A 67 6.56 10.87 11.00
C ARG A 67 6.05 9.57 11.58
N ALA A 68 5.28 8.84 10.79
CA ALA A 68 4.69 7.56 11.16
C ALA A 68 3.93 7.63 12.49
N VAL A 69 3.03 8.61 12.60
CA VAL A 69 2.26 8.82 13.84
C VAL A 69 1.39 7.60 14.16
N SER A 70 1.21 7.35 15.45
CA SER A 70 0.37 6.28 15.99
C SER A 70 -0.53 6.83 17.11
N ALA A 71 -1.35 5.98 17.74
CA ALA A 71 -2.16 6.38 18.88
C ALA A 71 -1.35 7.06 20.01
N LYS A 72 -0.07 6.70 20.18
CA LYS A 72 0.85 7.31 21.16
C LYS A 72 1.12 8.80 20.91
N ASN A 73 0.91 9.28 19.69
CA ASN A 73 1.05 10.69 19.31
C ASN A 73 -0.27 11.46 19.47
N SER A 74 -1.34 10.83 19.94
CA SER A 74 -2.58 11.54 20.25
C SER A 74 -2.42 12.34 21.54
N GLY A 75 -2.85 13.59 21.52
CA GLY A 75 -2.71 14.48 22.67
C GLY A 75 -2.76 15.95 22.31
N SER A 76 -2.30 16.76 23.26
CA SER A 76 -2.32 18.21 23.17
C SER A 76 -0.94 18.77 22.85
N TYR A 77 -0.86 19.55 21.78
CA TYR A 77 0.34 20.20 21.29
C TYR A 77 0.28 21.70 21.56
N GLN A 78 1.36 22.26 22.08
CA GLN A 78 1.52 23.69 22.28
C GLN A 78 2.90 24.13 21.83
N CYS A 79 3.01 25.38 21.38
CA CYS A 79 4.29 26.03 21.21
C CYS A 79 4.39 27.27 22.09
N GLU A 80 5.62 27.61 22.48
CA GLU A 80 5.94 28.81 23.23
C GLU A 80 6.93 29.65 22.45
N ASN A 81 6.64 30.94 22.33
CA ASN A 81 7.52 31.92 21.74
C ASN A 81 7.60 33.13 22.67
N ASN A 82 8.82 33.55 23.03
CA ASN A 82 9.08 34.68 23.95
C ASN A 82 8.28 34.63 25.28
N GLY A 83 8.15 33.44 25.87
CA GLY A 83 7.45 33.25 27.15
C GLY A 83 5.92 33.18 27.06
N GLN A 84 5.34 33.34 25.86
CA GLN A 84 3.90 33.18 25.65
C GLN A 84 3.60 31.82 25.01
N LYS A 85 2.70 31.04 25.64
CA LYS A 85 2.23 29.75 25.10
C LYS A 85 1.02 29.92 24.19
N SER A 86 0.95 29.08 23.17
CA SER A 86 -0.22 28.93 22.31
C SER A 86 -1.38 28.28 23.06
N ASP A 87 -2.57 28.37 22.47
CA ASP A 87 -3.66 27.47 22.84
C ASP A 87 -3.32 26.02 22.52
N ASN A 88 -4.04 25.12 23.19
CA ASN A 88 -3.93 23.67 22.99
C ASN A 88 -4.40 23.29 21.59
N PHE A 89 -3.52 22.68 20.82
CA PHE A 89 -3.86 22.05 19.53
C PHE A 89 -3.96 20.55 19.72
N ASN A 90 -5.17 20.01 19.74
CA ASN A 90 -5.41 18.60 20.03
C ASN A 90 -5.41 17.78 18.74
N ILE A 91 -4.68 16.67 18.75
CA ILE A 91 -4.62 15.72 17.64
C ILE A 91 -5.05 14.35 18.17
N THR A 92 -5.93 13.70 17.42
CA THR A 92 -6.30 12.30 17.63
C THR A 92 -5.87 11.51 16.39
N VAL A 93 -5.06 10.48 16.60
CA VAL A 93 -4.60 9.59 15.53
C VAL A 93 -5.54 8.39 15.43
N LEU A 94 -6.07 8.17 14.22
CA LEU A 94 -6.99 7.09 13.90
C LEU A 94 -6.17 5.85 13.48
N GLU A 95 -6.39 4.70 14.13
CA GLU A 95 -5.57 3.49 13.91
C GLU A 95 -5.93 2.69 12.65
N TYR A 96 -6.68 3.29 11.73
CA TYR A 96 -7.10 2.71 10.45
C TYR A 96 -6.57 3.52 9.27
N LEU A 97 -6.96 3.15 8.03
CA LEU A 97 -6.55 3.84 6.81
C LEU A 97 -7.65 4.76 6.28
N PRO A 98 -7.28 5.85 5.57
CA PRO A 98 -8.24 6.73 4.93
C PRO A 98 -8.96 6.03 3.77
N PRO A 99 -10.17 6.50 3.39
CA PRO A 99 -11.03 5.80 2.45
C PRO A 99 -10.40 5.65 1.06
N ALA A 100 -9.68 6.66 0.57
CA ALA A 100 -8.99 6.55 -0.71
C ALA A 100 -7.53 6.08 -0.57
N THR A 101 -6.98 5.53 -1.65
CA THR A 101 -5.57 5.13 -1.76
C THR A 101 -4.90 5.94 -2.86
N LEU A 102 -3.80 6.61 -2.55
CA LEU A 102 -2.91 7.19 -3.55
C LEU A 102 -1.65 6.34 -3.65
N LEU A 103 -1.32 5.89 -4.86
CA LEU A 103 -0.15 5.05 -5.12
C LEU A 103 0.67 5.53 -6.33
N ILE A 104 1.89 5.02 -6.43
CA ILE A 104 2.74 5.21 -7.61
C ILE A 104 2.33 4.17 -8.66
N LYS A 105 1.75 4.64 -9.77
CA LYS A 105 1.41 3.78 -10.91
C LYS A 105 2.62 3.45 -11.77
N SER A 106 3.46 4.46 -12.00
CA SER A 106 4.69 4.34 -12.78
C SER A 106 5.75 5.30 -12.26
N GLY A 107 7.00 4.84 -12.25
CA GLY A 107 8.12 5.53 -11.63
C GLY A 107 8.52 4.92 -10.29
N GLU A 108 9.35 5.63 -9.55
CA GLU A 108 10.00 5.14 -8.34
C GLU A 108 9.81 6.15 -7.20
N PRO A 109 9.82 5.71 -5.93
CA PRO A 109 9.63 6.61 -4.78
C PRO A 109 10.81 7.58 -4.55
N VAL A 110 11.99 7.24 -5.08
CA VAL A 110 13.16 8.12 -5.13
C VAL A 110 13.51 8.36 -6.59
N ILE A 111 13.25 9.56 -7.10
CA ILE A 111 13.45 9.96 -8.50
C ILE A 111 14.69 10.84 -8.69
N ASN A 112 15.11 11.04 -9.93
CA ASN A 112 16.11 12.08 -10.23
C ASN A 112 15.50 13.47 -10.03
N ILE A 113 16.34 14.48 -9.77
CA ILE A 113 15.95 15.89 -9.87
C ILE A 113 15.37 16.15 -11.27
N ASP A 114 14.32 16.98 -11.35
CA ASP A 114 13.54 17.23 -12.57
C ASP A 114 12.81 16.00 -13.14
N GLY A 115 12.75 14.90 -12.37
CA GLY A 115 11.91 13.76 -12.65
C GLY A 115 10.44 14.00 -12.29
N SER A 116 9.58 13.08 -12.72
CA SER A 116 8.17 13.01 -12.32
C SER A 116 7.74 11.55 -12.27
N VAL A 117 6.67 11.26 -11.53
CA VAL A 117 6.05 9.94 -11.39
C VAL A 117 4.61 10.01 -11.90
N VAL A 118 4.04 8.86 -12.26
CA VAL A 118 2.59 8.76 -12.52
C VAL A 118 1.93 8.25 -11.25
N LEU A 119 0.95 8.99 -10.76
CA LEU A 119 0.18 8.67 -9.56
C LEU A 119 -1.22 8.17 -9.96
N GLU A 120 -1.74 7.24 -9.17
CA GLU A 120 -3.09 6.69 -9.33
C GLU A 120 -3.83 6.78 -8.00
N LEU A 121 -4.96 7.48 -8.02
CA LEU A 121 -5.89 7.61 -6.92
C LEU A 121 -7.04 6.61 -7.12
N LEU A 122 -7.38 5.89 -6.05
CA LEU A 122 -8.35 4.79 -6.05
C LEU A 122 -9.31 4.95 -4.87
N VAL A 123 -10.59 4.69 -5.10
CA VAL A 123 -11.63 4.52 -4.06
C VAL A 123 -12.27 3.13 -4.17
N GLU A 124 -13.02 2.74 -3.14
CA GLU A 124 -13.72 1.47 -3.08
C GLU A 124 -14.97 1.44 -4.00
N GLU A 125 -15.60 0.27 -4.16
CA GLU A 125 -16.59 0.04 -5.21
C GLU A 125 -17.88 0.88 -5.12
N ASP A 126 -18.25 1.28 -3.92
CA ASP A 126 -19.43 2.05 -3.55
C ASP A 126 -19.19 3.57 -3.57
N GLU A 127 -17.96 4.00 -3.81
CA GLU A 127 -17.53 5.39 -3.77
C GLU A 127 -17.16 5.95 -5.15
N SER A 128 -17.12 7.28 -5.25
CA SER A 128 -16.79 8.01 -6.49
C SER A 128 -15.75 9.10 -6.25
N LEU A 129 -14.88 9.33 -7.24
CA LEU A 129 -13.88 10.40 -7.25
C LEU A 129 -14.43 11.77 -7.66
N ASN A 130 -15.75 11.92 -7.77
CA ASN A 130 -16.37 13.21 -8.06
C ASN A 130 -16.07 14.23 -6.95
N GLY A 131 -15.62 15.43 -7.33
CA GLY A 131 -15.26 16.48 -6.37
C GLY A 131 -13.89 16.31 -5.71
N TRP A 132 -13.14 15.26 -6.02
CA TRP A 132 -11.80 15.07 -5.48
C TRP A 132 -10.79 16.04 -6.08
N CYS A 133 -9.99 16.65 -5.22
CA CYS A 133 -8.85 17.48 -5.57
C CYS A 133 -7.57 16.83 -5.03
N CYS A 134 -6.43 17.11 -5.66
CA CYS A 134 -5.13 16.64 -5.20
C CYS A 134 -4.21 17.82 -4.87
N TRP A 135 -3.35 17.62 -3.89
CA TRP A 135 -2.38 18.62 -3.43
C TRP A 135 -0.99 18.02 -3.31
N VAL A 136 -0.02 18.92 -3.31
CA VAL A 136 1.38 18.62 -3.04
C VAL A 136 1.92 19.61 -2.02
N TYR A 137 2.63 19.09 -1.02
CA TYR A 137 3.50 19.87 -0.16
C TYR A 137 4.93 19.74 -0.65
N LYS A 138 5.53 20.86 -1.08
CA LYS A 138 6.93 20.96 -1.52
C LYS A 138 7.44 22.38 -1.30
N ALA A 139 8.74 22.57 -1.13
CA ALA A 139 9.36 23.88 -0.86
C ALA A 139 8.69 24.64 0.31
N GLY A 140 8.19 23.93 1.33
CA GLY A 140 7.52 24.55 2.48
C GLY A 140 6.11 25.07 2.20
N ARG A 141 5.51 24.78 1.04
CA ARG A 141 4.19 25.28 0.64
C ARG A 141 3.28 24.15 0.17
N VAL A 142 1.99 24.29 0.47
CA VAL A 142 0.94 23.45 -0.09
C VAL A 142 0.44 24.07 -1.38
N GLN A 143 0.33 23.27 -2.43
CA GLN A 143 -0.14 23.68 -3.75
C GLN A 143 -1.20 22.70 -4.24
N ARG A 144 -2.28 23.23 -4.83
CA ARG A 144 -3.27 22.41 -5.53
C ARG A 144 -2.71 21.94 -6.87
N ILE A 145 -2.90 20.67 -7.18
CA ILE A 145 -2.51 20.06 -8.45
C ILE A 145 -3.64 20.27 -9.46
N THR A 146 -3.30 20.79 -10.63
CA THR A 146 -4.27 20.95 -11.72
C THR A 146 -4.49 19.61 -12.42
N LEU A 147 -5.66 19.03 -12.23
CA LEU A 147 -6.09 17.80 -12.89
C LEU A 147 -6.80 18.14 -14.21
N LYS A 148 -6.53 17.37 -15.27
CA LYS A 148 -7.29 17.47 -16.53
C LYS A 148 -8.57 16.64 -16.39
N LYS A 149 -9.72 17.19 -16.83
CA LYS A 149 -11.04 16.55 -16.69
C LYS A 149 -11.18 15.15 -17.33
N SER A 150 -10.29 14.78 -18.27
CA SER A 150 -10.35 13.51 -19.03
C SER A 150 -9.62 12.32 -18.37
N LEU A 151 -9.27 12.41 -17.08
CA LEU A 151 -8.37 11.46 -16.40
C LEU A 151 -9.08 10.44 -15.50
N THR A 152 -10.40 10.55 -15.33
CA THR A 152 -11.21 9.58 -14.60
C THR A 152 -11.69 8.48 -15.54
N THR A 153 -11.57 7.21 -15.11
CA THR A 153 -12.21 6.09 -15.80
C THR A 153 -13.72 6.31 -15.92
N GLU A 154 -14.41 5.65 -16.86
CA GLU A 154 -15.88 5.75 -17.04
C GLU A 154 -16.66 5.56 -15.71
N ASN A 155 -16.15 4.70 -14.83
CA ASN A 155 -16.75 4.41 -13.53
C ASN A 155 -16.36 5.40 -12.41
N HIS A 156 -15.55 6.43 -12.68
CA HIS A 156 -15.07 7.44 -11.72
C HIS A 156 -14.39 6.91 -10.44
N LYS A 157 -13.90 5.66 -10.45
CA LYS A 157 -13.23 5.00 -9.30
C LYS A 157 -11.71 5.20 -9.29
N VAL A 158 -11.13 5.44 -10.46
CA VAL A 158 -9.70 5.56 -10.66
C VAL A 158 -9.39 6.87 -11.37
N LEU A 159 -8.44 7.62 -10.81
CA LEU A 159 -7.89 8.84 -11.38
C LEU A 159 -6.38 8.68 -11.51
N THR A 160 -5.89 8.66 -12.75
CA THR A 160 -4.45 8.63 -13.02
C THR A 160 -3.96 10.00 -13.46
N PHE A 161 -2.90 10.50 -12.84
CA PHE A 161 -2.35 11.81 -13.18
C PHE A 161 -0.83 11.85 -13.01
N GLN A 162 -0.20 12.77 -13.73
CA GLN A 162 1.24 13.02 -13.63
C GLN A 162 1.47 14.44 -13.09
N PRO A 163 1.99 14.61 -11.85
CA PRO A 163 2.37 15.92 -11.35
C PRO A 163 3.53 16.55 -12.13
N SER A 164 3.71 17.85 -11.95
CA SER A 164 4.86 18.58 -12.49
C SER A 164 6.19 18.01 -11.99
N LYS A 165 7.24 18.23 -12.78
CA LYS A 165 8.61 17.83 -12.44
C LYS A 165 9.01 18.33 -11.06
N LEU A 166 9.63 17.45 -10.28
CA LEU A 166 10.01 17.72 -8.90
C LEU A 166 11.48 18.15 -8.82
N LYS A 167 11.70 19.36 -8.30
CA LYS A 167 13.03 19.91 -8.03
C LYS A 167 13.42 19.83 -6.55
N ASP A 168 12.42 19.80 -5.69
CA ASP A 168 12.61 19.77 -4.24
C ASP A 168 13.05 18.39 -3.76
N ASN A 169 13.78 18.35 -2.64
CA ASN A 169 14.30 17.11 -2.04
C ASN A 169 13.18 16.13 -1.66
N VAL A 170 12.04 16.65 -1.23
CA VAL A 170 10.89 15.88 -0.75
C VAL A 170 9.60 16.56 -1.19
N ALA A 171 8.64 15.76 -1.64
CA ALA A 171 7.26 16.17 -1.84
C ALA A 171 6.29 15.15 -1.24
N ILE A 172 5.25 15.65 -0.59
CA ILE A 172 4.16 14.83 -0.05
C ILE A 172 2.91 15.10 -0.88
N TYR A 173 2.34 14.05 -1.48
CA TYR A 173 1.15 14.11 -2.31
C TYR A 173 -0.04 13.50 -1.56
N TRP A 174 -1.22 14.09 -1.70
CA TRP A 174 -2.48 13.51 -1.22
C TRP A 174 -3.65 14.07 -2.02
N CYS A 175 -4.80 13.42 -1.92
CA CYS A 175 -6.06 13.89 -2.49
C CYS A 175 -7.18 13.83 -1.45
N SER A 176 -8.25 14.59 -1.67
CA SER A 176 -9.38 14.70 -0.75
C SER A 176 -10.56 15.30 -1.48
N ASP A 177 -11.75 15.04 -0.96
CA ASP A 177 -12.99 15.58 -1.46
C ASP A 177 -13.42 16.85 -0.71
N GLU A 178 -14.62 17.33 -1.01
CA GLU A 178 -15.25 18.48 -0.36
C GLU A 178 -15.68 18.20 1.09
N THR A 179 -15.85 16.92 1.45
CA THR A 179 -16.23 16.49 2.81
C THR A 179 -15.03 16.26 3.73
N ASN A 180 -13.81 16.41 3.22
CA ASN A 180 -12.51 16.16 3.86
C ASN A 180 -12.16 14.68 4.04
N LEU A 181 -12.86 13.76 3.36
CA LEU A 181 -12.34 12.41 3.14
C LEU A 181 -11.11 12.51 2.26
N ARG A 182 -10.07 11.73 2.56
CA ARG A 182 -8.78 11.86 1.89
C ARG A 182 -8.20 10.53 1.45
N SER A 183 -7.13 10.61 0.68
CA SER A 183 -6.29 9.47 0.32
C SER A 183 -5.20 9.26 1.36
N THR A 184 -4.57 8.08 1.33
CA THR A 184 -3.25 7.91 1.93
C THR A 184 -2.27 8.95 1.36
N PRO A 185 -1.40 9.57 2.18
CA PRO A 185 -0.36 10.44 1.67
C PRO A 185 0.77 9.61 1.06
N LEU A 186 1.47 10.19 0.10
CA LEU A 186 2.59 9.54 -0.59
C LEU A 186 3.80 10.47 -0.59
N THR A 187 4.94 10.00 -0.06
CA THR A 187 6.18 10.78 -0.05
C THR A 187 7.07 10.37 -1.22
N ILE A 188 7.42 11.33 -2.06
CA ILE A 188 8.39 11.19 -3.15
C ILE A 188 9.63 12.00 -2.80
N LYS A 189 10.80 11.42 -3.01
CA LYS A 189 12.09 12.09 -2.78
C LYS A 189 12.87 12.24 -4.08
N THR A 190 13.71 13.26 -4.16
CA THR A 190 14.64 13.44 -5.29
C THR A 190 16.07 13.11 -4.88
N SER A 191 16.88 12.78 -5.87
CA SER A 191 18.32 12.61 -5.74
C SER A 191 19.02 13.08 -7.01
N ASP A 192 20.16 13.76 -6.84
CA ASP A 192 21.10 14.12 -7.89
C ASP A 192 22.09 12.98 -8.22
N ARG A 193 22.09 11.90 -7.44
CA ARG A 193 23.00 10.78 -7.59
C ARG A 193 22.51 9.83 -8.67
N VAL A 194 23.46 9.31 -9.45
CA VAL A 194 23.18 8.27 -10.45
C VAL A 194 22.78 6.94 -9.80
N VAL A 195 23.23 6.66 -8.58
CA VAL A 195 22.81 5.51 -7.77
C VAL A 195 21.77 5.97 -6.76
N ARG A 196 20.62 5.30 -6.71
CA ARG A 196 19.51 5.63 -5.82
C ARG A 196 19.13 4.41 -5.00
N MET A 197 18.96 4.63 -3.70
CA MET A 197 18.37 3.67 -2.79
C MET A 197 16.85 3.81 -2.85
N MET A 198 16.16 2.78 -3.32
CA MET A 198 14.71 2.71 -3.34
C MET A 198 14.21 2.17 -2.01
N ILE A 199 13.25 2.89 -1.44
CA ILE A 199 12.62 2.61 -0.17
C ILE A 199 11.11 2.86 -0.29
N LEU A 200 10.30 2.33 0.63
CA LEU A 200 8.87 2.58 0.64
C LEU A 200 8.55 4.09 0.71
N PRO A 201 7.49 4.56 0.03
CA PRO A 201 7.05 5.97 0.08
C PRO A 201 6.31 6.35 1.38
N GLY A 202 6.14 5.39 2.30
CA GLY A 202 5.53 5.53 3.63
C GLY A 202 6.28 4.67 4.66
N PRO A 203 5.77 4.56 5.90
CA PRO A 203 6.42 3.74 6.93
C PRO A 203 6.41 2.25 6.56
N ALA A 204 7.40 1.52 7.07
CA ALA A 204 7.35 0.06 7.08
C ALA A 204 6.53 -0.41 8.28
N PHE A 205 5.63 -1.36 8.07
CA PHE A 205 4.80 -1.90 9.12
C PHE A 205 5.44 -3.14 9.74
N LEU A 206 5.38 -3.25 11.07
CA LEU A 206 5.84 -4.43 11.81
C LEU A 206 5.17 -5.71 11.26
N GLY A 207 5.92 -6.80 11.12
CA GLY A 207 5.40 -8.05 10.58
C GLY A 207 5.41 -8.15 9.06
N GLU A 208 5.46 -7.02 8.35
CA GLU A 208 5.35 -7.00 6.89
C GLU A 208 6.72 -7.17 6.21
N LYS A 209 6.68 -7.55 4.94
CA LYS A 209 7.87 -7.71 4.10
C LYS A 209 8.30 -6.37 3.50
N LEU A 210 9.58 -6.04 3.63
CA LEU A 210 10.20 -4.86 3.04
C LEU A 210 11.21 -5.25 1.96
N SER A 211 11.09 -4.65 0.78
CA SER A 211 12.05 -4.81 -0.32
C SER A 211 12.80 -3.51 -0.56
N LEU A 212 14.11 -3.54 -0.37
CA LEU A 212 15.04 -2.47 -0.67
C LEU A 212 15.69 -2.74 -2.03
N ARG A 213 15.86 -1.71 -2.86
CA ARG A 213 16.52 -1.85 -4.16
C ARG A 213 17.57 -0.77 -4.38
N CYS A 214 18.69 -1.14 -4.96
CA CYS A 214 19.70 -0.21 -5.43
C CYS A 214 19.57 -0.07 -6.95
N VAL A 215 19.28 1.14 -7.43
CA VAL A 215 19.00 1.39 -8.84
C VAL A 215 20.01 2.37 -9.40
N VAL A 216 20.49 2.11 -10.61
CA VAL A 216 21.42 2.98 -11.33
C VAL A 216 20.72 3.64 -12.51
N SER A 217 20.85 4.97 -12.61
CA SER A 217 20.26 5.75 -13.70
C SER A 217 20.98 5.48 -15.02
N GLY A 218 20.23 4.94 -15.99
CA GLY A 218 20.66 4.70 -17.37
C GLY A 218 21.31 3.33 -17.62
N THR A 219 21.34 2.43 -16.62
CA THR A 219 21.79 1.04 -16.82
C THR A 219 21.27 0.12 -15.73
N ASP A 220 21.03 -1.14 -16.07
CA ASP A 220 20.72 -2.26 -15.19
C ASP A 220 21.93 -3.19 -14.96
N ARG A 221 23.08 -2.89 -15.58
CA ARG A 221 24.32 -3.68 -15.52
C ARG A 221 25.10 -3.43 -14.22
N ILE A 222 24.49 -3.83 -13.11
CA ILE A 222 25.09 -3.76 -11.77
C ILE A 222 25.80 -5.09 -11.51
N SER A 223 27.12 -5.02 -11.31
CA SER A 223 27.97 -6.18 -11.04
C SER A 223 28.08 -6.51 -9.55
N HIS A 224 27.96 -5.48 -8.69
CA HIS A 224 28.14 -5.61 -7.26
C HIS A 224 27.33 -4.54 -6.52
N THR A 225 26.72 -4.89 -5.40
CA THR A 225 25.97 -3.96 -4.55
C THR A 225 26.27 -4.22 -3.08
N ILE A 226 26.54 -3.15 -2.34
CA ILE A 226 26.65 -3.16 -0.88
C ILE A 226 25.53 -2.33 -0.30
N PHE A 227 24.72 -2.90 0.58
CA PHE A 227 23.68 -2.20 1.33
C PHE A 227 24.19 -1.86 2.72
N TYR A 228 23.91 -0.64 3.16
CA TYR A 228 24.25 -0.14 4.47
C TYR A 228 23.01 0.28 5.25
N LYS A 229 23.04 0.04 6.56
CA LYS A 229 22.12 0.60 7.56
C LYS A 229 22.96 1.23 8.66
N ASP A 230 22.70 2.50 8.94
CA ASP A 230 23.44 3.26 9.96
C ASP A 230 24.96 3.17 9.77
N LYS A 231 25.39 3.22 8.51
CA LYS A 231 26.78 3.08 8.02
C LYS A 231 27.40 1.69 8.20
N GLN A 232 26.65 0.70 8.69
CA GLN A 232 27.09 -0.69 8.79
C GLN A 232 26.59 -1.51 7.60
N THR A 233 27.42 -2.42 7.09
CA THR A 233 27.05 -3.31 5.98
C THR A 233 26.02 -4.34 6.44
N ILE A 234 24.88 -4.38 5.76
CA ILE A 234 23.81 -5.37 6.01
C ILE A 234 23.71 -6.43 4.93
N LYS A 235 24.21 -6.13 3.73
CA LYS A 235 24.29 -7.09 2.63
C LYS A 235 25.40 -6.66 1.68
N ASP A 236 26.20 -7.63 1.27
CA ASP A 236 27.26 -7.46 0.30
C ASP A 236 27.14 -8.59 -0.73
N SER A 237 26.65 -8.28 -1.94
CA SER A 237 26.49 -9.30 -2.98
C SER A 237 26.31 -8.72 -4.39
N SER A 238 26.23 -9.60 -5.39
CA SER A 238 25.88 -9.24 -6.77
C SER A 238 24.42 -8.82 -6.96
N SER A 239 23.57 -8.99 -5.95
CA SER A 239 22.13 -8.70 -6.03
C SER A 239 21.86 -7.21 -5.80
N SER A 240 21.10 -6.58 -6.70
CA SER A 240 20.67 -5.19 -6.58
C SER A 240 19.48 -4.98 -5.62
N SER A 241 19.06 -6.01 -4.89
CA SER A 241 17.94 -5.94 -3.94
C SER A 241 18.28 -6.59 -2.60
N HIS A 242 17.66 -6.12 -1.52
CA HIS A 242 17.71 -6.72 -0.20
C HIS A 242 16.30 -6.81 0.35
N VAL A 243 15.92 -7.98 0.87
CA VAL A 243 14.56 -8.25 1.33
C VAL A 243 14.61 -8.57 2.82
N ILE A 244 13.85 -7.81 3.60
CA ILE A 244 13.59 -8.07 5.01
C ILE A 244 12.20 -8.72 5.06
N ASN A 245 12.13 -9.99 5.45
CA ASN A 245 10.87 -10.76 5.37
C ASN A 245 9.88 -10.40 6.48
N ASN A 246 10.39 -9.98 7.64
CA ASN A 246 9.60 -9.62 8.80
C ASN A 246 10.21 -8.37 9.43
N VAL A 247 9.59 -7.20 9.21
CA VAL A 247 10.06 -5.93 9.77
C VAL A 247 9.83 -5.90 11.28
N THR A 248 10.88 -5.47 12.00
CA THR A 248 10.92 -5.28 13.45
C THR A 248 11.28 -3.83 13.78
N GLU A 249 11.10 -3.42 15.04
CA GLU A 249 11.53 -2.08 15.49
C GLU A 249 13.02 -1.83 15.25
N SER A 250 13.82 -2.89 15.35
CA SER A 250 15.26 -2.81 15.11
C SER A 250 15.59 -2.38 13.69
N ASP A 251 14.73 -2.64 12.69
CA ASP A 251 14.98 -2.30 11.29
C ASP A 251 14.92 -0.80 11.01
N GLN A 252 14.39 0.02 11.92
CA GLN A 252 14.45 1.48 11.80
C GLN A 252 15.89 1.97 11.66
N GLY A 253 16.12 2.96 10.80
CA GLY A 253 17.46 3.53 10.61
C GLY A 253 17.65 4.23 9.27
N ILE A 254 18.90 4.62 9.01
CA ILE A 254 19.31 5.32 7.80
C ILE A 254 19.97 4.33 6.84
N TYR A 255 19.33 4.13 5.69
CA TYR A 255 19.75 3.18 4.66
C TYR A 255 20.43 3.86 3.48
N SER A 256 21.41 3.19 2.89
CA SER A 256 22.02 3.59 1.61
C SER A 256 22.57 2.37 0.89
N CYS A 257 22.92 2.52 -0.39
CA CYS A 257 23.59 1.47 -1.14
C CYS A 257 24.79 2.01 -1.92
N GLN A 258 25.76 1.16 -2.17
CA GLN A 258 26.85 1.37 -3.11
C GLN A 258 26.67 0.38 -4.26
N ALA A 259 26.75 0.86 -5.49
CA ALA A 259 26.66 0.00 -6.67
C ALA A 259 27.92 0.13 -7.54
N THR A 260 28.45 -1.01 -7.98
CA THR A 260 29.48 -1.10 -9.01
C THR A 260 28.82 -1.51 -10.32
N PHE A 261 28.84 -0.64 -11.33
CA PHE A 261 28.09 -0.80 -12.57
C PHE A 261 28.90 -0.37 -13.80
N THR A 262 28.54 -0.90 -14.96
CA THR A 262 29.18 -0.52 -16.24
C THR A 262 28.17 0.16 -17.14
N ARG A 263 28.52 1.32 -17.70
CA ARG A 263 27.69 1.98 -18.71
C ARG A 263 28.14 1.58 -20.11
N SER A 264 27.20 1.51 -21.04
CA SER A 264 27.46 1.05 -22.42
C SER A 264 28.49 1.90 -23.16
N ASP A 265 28.71 3.14 -22.75
CA ASP A 265 29.64 4.12 -23.35
C ASP A 265 31.07 4.06 -22.77
N LYS A 266 31.26 3.46 -21.59
CA LYS A 266 32.53 3.44 -20.86
C LYS A 266 32.75 2.04 -20.32
N GLY A 267 33.57 1.24 -21.01
CA GLY A 267 33.86 -0.16 -20.64
C GLY A 267 34.51 -0.37 -19.27
N MET A 268 34.72 0.68 -18.47
CA MET A 268 35.26 0.61 -17.11
C MET A 268 34.13 0.68 -16.06
N PRO A 269 34.09 -0.26 -15.10
CA PRO A 269 33.11 -0.23 -14.03
C PRO A 269 33.30 1.00 -13.13
N ASN A 270 32.19 1.61 -12.72
CA ASN A 270 32.16 2.74 -11.79
C ASN A 270 31.49 2.29 -10.49
N THR A 271 32.05 2.71 -9.35
CA THR A 271 31.48 2.44 -8.03
C THR A 271 31.00 3.74 -7.40
N VAL A 272 29.72 3.83 -7.06
CA VAL A 272 29.10 5.06 -6.55
C VAL A 272 28.13 4.75 -5.42
N ASN A 273 28.14 5.61 -4.40
CA ASN A 273 27.20 5.57 -3.28
C ASN A 273 25.91 6.34 -3.59
N SER A 274 24.79 5.82 -3.11
CA SER A 274 23.50 6.49 -3.16
C SER A 274 23.38 7.60 -2.13
N THR A 275 22.33 8.42 -2.25
CA THR A 275 21.84 9.21 -1.11
C THR A 275 21.29 8.31 -0.02
N GLN A 276 21.29 8.84 1.21
CA GLN A 276 20.71 8.18 2.37
C GLN A 276 19.19 8.31 2.38
N GLN A 277 18.53 7.23 2.81
CA GLN A 277 17.09 7.11 2.92
C GLN A 277 16.74 6.60 4.31
N GLU A 278 15.95 7.37 5.03
CA GLU A 278 15.50 6.95 6.35
C GLU A 278 14.28 6.04 6.25
N LEU A 279 14.37 4.89 6.92
CA LEU A 279 13.28 3.96 7.14
C LEU A 279 12.70 4.20 8.53
N ILE A 280 11.38 4.35 8.61
CA ILE A 280 10.66 4.46 9.86
C ILE A 280 9.74 3.26 9.98
N VAL A 281 9.68 2.70 11.18
CA VAL A 281 8.85 1.54 11.48
C VAL A 281 7.62 1.98 12.25
N SER A 282 6.46 1.43 11.89
CA SER A 282 5.18 1.71 12.54
C SER A 282 4.45 0.41 12.88
N ALA A 283 3.60 0.48 13.90
CA ALA A 283 2.58 -0.54 14.09
C ALA A 283 1.67 -0.60 12.85
N PRO A 284 1.23 -1.80 12.42
CA PRO A 284 0.28 -1.92 11.33
C PRO A 284 -1.05 -1.26 11.70
N PRO A 285 -1.76 -0.68 10.73
CA PRO A 285 -3.13 -0.22 10.95
C PRO A 285 -4.05 -1.42 11.22
N MET A 286 -5.25 -1.14 11.74
CA MET A 286 -6.32 -2.10 11.92
C MET A 286 -6.54 -2.94 10.66
N LYS A 287 -6.61 -4.26 10.82
CA LYS A 287 -6.62 -5.22 9.72
C LYS A 287 -7.82 -6.14 9.86
N ALA A 288 -8.54 -6.36 8.76
CA ALA A 288 -9.55 -7.41 8.71
C ALA A 288 -8.88 -8.80 8.70
N VAL A 289 -9.63 -9.84 9.04
CA VAL A 289 -9.13 -11.21 9.07
C VAL A 289 -10.06 -12.08 8.23
N VAL A 290 -9.46 -12.85 7.32
CA VAL A 290 -10.16 -13.92 6.59
C VAL A 290 -9.96 -15.22 7.35
N SER A 291 -11.07 -15.90 7.62
CA SER A 291 -11.13 -17.21 8.27
C SER A 291 -11.98 -18.18 7.45
N GLU A 292 -11.66 -19.47 7.53
CA GLU A 292 -12.46 -20.53 6.92
C GLU A 292 -13.60 -20.97 7.85
N SER A 293 -14.79 -21.12 7.29
CA SER A 293 -15.96 -21.71 7.94
C SER A 293 -16.80 -22.47 6.90
N ALA A 294 -18.09 -22.14 6.70
CA ALA A 294 -18.92 -22.67 5.62
C ALA A 294 -18.65 -21.94 4.28
N GLY A 295 -17.38 -21.68 3.99
CA GLY A 295 -16.89 -20.74 2.99
C GLY A 295 -15.79 -19.84 3.59
N LEU A 296 -15.51 -18.70 2.96
CA LEU A 296 -14.63 -17.69 3.56
C LEU A 296 -15.46 -16.65 4.29
N SER A 297 -15.08 -16.32 5.52
CA SER A 297 -15.68 -15.24 6.30
C SER A 297 -14.65 -14.14 6.54
N CYS A 298 -15.09 -12.90 6.45
CA CYS A 298 -14.29 -11.73 6.77
C CYS A 298 -14.79 -11.12 8.08
N SER A 299 -13.88 -10.85 9.01
CA SER A 299 -14.23 -10.22 10.29
C SER A 299 -13.19 -9.18 10.70
N CYS A 300 -13.60 -8.21 11.50
CA CYS A 300 -12.68 -7.25 12.13
C CYS A 300 -13.22 -6.82 13.49
N SER A 301 -12.63 -7.35 14.57
CA SER A 301 -13.09 -7.11 15.94
C SER A 301 -12.96 -5.67 16.40
N SER A 302 -11.92 -4.97 15.93
CA SER A 302 -11.66 -3.57 16.30
C SER A 302 -12.30 -2.56 15.33
N CYS A 303 -12.85 -3.01 14.20
CA CYS A 303 -13.37 -2.11 13.18
C CYS A 303 -14.72 -1.51 13.59
N PRO A 304 -15.00 -0.26 13.21
CA PRO A 304 -16.36 0.27 13.23
C PRO A 304 -17.31 -0.56 12.36
N ASN A 305 -18.60 -0.42 12.61
CA ASN A 305 -19.63 -1.02 11.76
C ASN A 305 -19.48 -0.50 10.33
N GLY A 306 -19.40 -1.43 9.39
CA GLY A 306 -19.12 -1.16 7.99
C GLY A 306 -19.37 -2.40 7.13
N ALA A 307 -19.05 -2.29 5.85
CA ALA A 307 -19.18 -3.37 4.88
C ALA A 307 -17.84 -4.05 4.63
N TYR A 308 -17.87 -5.31 4.19
CA TYR A 308 -16.66 -6.07 3.86
C TYR A 308 -16.52 -6.24 2.36
N HIS A 309 -15.42 -5.71 1.83
CA HIS A 309 -15.10 -5.72 0.40
C HIS A 309 -14.14 -6.85 0.13
N TRP A 310 -14.49 -7.72 -0.82
CA TRP A 310 -13.69 -8.89 -1.20
C TRP A 310 -12.85 -8.62 -2.44
N TYR A 311 -11.66 -9.19 -2.45
CA TYR A 311 -10.75 -9.16 -3.57
C TYR A 311 -10.20 -10.54 -3.88
N TYR A 312 -9.96 -10.76 -5.17
CA TYR A 312 -9.40 -11.99 -5.70
C TYR A 312 -8.24 -11.68 -6.64
N LYS A 313 -7.21 -12.53 -6.57
CA LYS A 313 -6.12 -12.56 -7.57
C LYS A 313 -5.82 -14.01 -7.93
N GLN A 314 -5.59 -14.28 -9.21
CA GLN A 314 -5.17 -15.59 -9.68
C GLN A 314 -3.65 -15.65 -9.81
N HIS A 315 -3.13 -15.47 -11.03
CA HIS A 315 -1.69 -15.31 -11.31
C HIS A 315 -1.27 -13.85 -11.51
N ASN A 316 -2.22 -12.95 -11.75
CA ASN A 316 -1.96 -11.53 -11.95
C ASN A 316 -1.66 -10.83 -10.61
N PRO A 317 -0.68 -9.91 -10.52
CA PRO A 317 -0.41 -9.19 -9.27
C PRO A 317 -1.53 -8.22 -8.85
N GLN A 318 -2.47 -7.89 -9.75
CA GLN A 318 -3.54 -6.94 -9.46
C GLN A 318 -4.75 -7.64 -8.83
N TRP A 319 -5.19 -7.10 -7.69
CA TRP A 319 -6.43 -7.49 -7.02
C TRP A 319 -7.65 -7.02 -7.82
N LEU A 320 -8.60 -7.93 -8.03
CA LEU A 320 -9.90 -7.66 -8.65
C LEU A 320 -10.99 -7.70 -7.58
N PRO A 321 -11.93 -6.75 -7.56
CA PRO A 321 -13.03 -6.79 -6.63
C PRO A 321 -13.95 -7.99 -6.91
N LYS A 322 -14.51 -8.56 -5.85
CA LYS A 322 -15.43 -9.72 -5.89
C LYS A 322 -16.76 -9.45 -5.18
N GLY A 323 -17.06 -8.19 -4.89
CA GLY A 323 -18.31 -7.76 -4.27
C GLY A 323 -18.19 -7.50 -2.77
N ILE A 324 -19.35 -7.21 -2.19
CA ILE A 324 -19.49 -6.74 -0.80
C ILE A 324 -20.36 -7.74 -0.04
N SER A 325 -19.81 -8.38 0.99
CA SER A 325 -20.51 -9.37 1.82
C SER A 325 -19.70 -9.74 3.06
N GLU A 326 -20.35 -10.11 4.17
CA GLU A 326 -19.68 -10.63 5.38
C GLU A 326 -19.01 -12.00 5.15
N SER A 327 -19.60 -12.81 4.27
CA SER A 327 -19.06 -14.11 3.86
C SER A 327 -19.06 -14.26 2.34
N TYR A 328 -18.06 -14.95 1.83
CA TYR A 328 -17.96 -15.34 0.44
C TYR A 328 -18.36 -16.81 0.30
N THR A 329 -19.56 -17.02 -0.27
CA THR A 329 -20.15 -18.34 -0.56
C THR A 329 -20.23 -18.64 -2.05
N GLY A 330 -19.65 -17.78 -2.90
CA GLY A 330 -19.60 -17.98 -4.35
C GLY A 330 -18.66 -19.12 -4.76
N PHE A 331 -18.74 -19.52 -6.04
CA PHE A 331 -17.85 -20.55 -6.61
C PHE A 331 -16.38 -20.13 -6.47
N MET A 332 -15.64 -20.84 -5.62
CA MET A 332 -14.23 -20.55 -5.36
C MET A 332 -13.38 -21.08 -6.52
N SER A 333 -12.50 -20.23 -7.02
CA SER A 333 -11.53 -20.56 -8.06
C SER A 333 -10.14 -20.59 -7.46
N ALA A 334 -9.26 -21.47 -7.96
CA ALA A 334 -7.86 -21.49 -7.54
C ALA A 334 -7.25 -20.09 -7.65
N GLY A 335 -6.70 -19.59 -6.56
CA GLY A 335 -6.17 -18.24 -6.46
C GLY A 335 -6.02 -17.78 -5.01
N SER A 336 -5.92 -16.47 -4.83
CA SER A 336 -5.82 -15.87 -3.51
C SER A 336 -6.95 -14.90 -3.25
N TYR A 337 -7.50 -14.99 -2.05
CA TYR A 337 -8.61 -14.18 -1.57
C TYR A 337 -8.16 -13.32 -0.39
N ALA A 338 -8.67 -12.09 -0.35
CA ALA A 338 -8.49 -11.20 0.77
C ALA A 338 -9.70 -10.28 0.88
N CYS A 339 -9.91 -9.70 2.06
CA CYS A 339 -10.99 -8.77 2.31
C CYS A 339 -10.50 -7.52 3.05
N ARG A 340 -11.33 -6.48 3.11
CA ARG A 340 -11.18 -5.39 4.07
C ARG A 340 -12.54 -4.88 4.52
N ALA A 341 -12.62 -4.42 5.76
CA ALA A 341 -13.74 -3.63 6.26
C ALA A 341 -13.63 -2.17 5.78
N VAL A 342 -14.76 -1.59 5.35
CA VAL A 342 -14.91 -0.23 4.82
C VAL A 342 -16.10 0.44 5.51
N TRP A 343 -15.95 1.70 5.93
CA TRP A 343 -17.00 2.52 6.51
C TRP A 343 -16.84 3.97 6.04
N LYS A 344 -17.81 4.82 6.37
CA LYS A 344 -17.92 6.20 5.86
C LYS A 344 -16.62 7.02 5.89
N ASN A 345 -15.81 6.86 6.94
CA ASN A 345 -14.62 7.71 7.18
C ASN A 345 -13.30 6.94 7.03
N GLY A 346 -13.30 5.70 6.57
CA GLY A 346 -12.06 4.93 6.54
C GLY A 346 -12.25 3.46 6.23
N ARG A 347 -11.13 2.74 6.29
CA ARG A 347 -11.07 1.33 5.99
C ARG A 347 -9.94 0.66 6.76
N SER A 348 -10.08 -0.63 6.95
CA SER A 348 -8.98 -1.48 7.44
C SER A 348 -7.91 -1.69 6.35
N ALA A 349 -6.73 -2.12 6.76
CA ALA A 349 -5.79 -2.78 5.86
C ALA A 349 -6.36 -4.08 5.30
N LEU A 350 -5.83 -4.47 4.14
CA LEU A 350 -6.17 -5.74 3.52
C LEU A 350 -5.86 -6.90 4.48
N SER A 351 -6.74 -7.89 4.54
CA SER A 351 -6.61 -9.04 5.43
C SER A 351 -5.37 -9.89 5.18
N ASN A 352 -5.18 -10.91 6.01
CA ASN A 352 -4.37 -12.06 5.60
C ASN A 352 -4.87 -12.61 4.25
N ILE A 353 -3.92 -13.07 3.44
CA ILE A 353 -4.22 -13.66 2.14
C ILE A 353 -4.53 -15.14 2.37
N HIS A 354 -5.73 -15.56 1.99
CA HIS A 354 -6.11 -16.96 1.96
C HIS A 354 -5.85 -17.52 0.55
N HIS A 355 -5.01 -18.56 0.46
CA HIS A 355 -4.71 -19.24 -0.79
C HIS A 355 -5.62 -20.44 -0.93
N TYR A 356 -6.45 -20.43 -1.97
CA TYR A 356 -7.33 -21.54 -2.31
C TYR A 356 -6.74 -22.26 -3.53
N ASP A 357 -6.53 -23.55 -3.43
CA ASP A 357 -6.14 -24.41 -4.54
C ASP A 357 -7.28 -25.40 -4.81
N VAL A 358 -7.51 -25.73 -6.09
CA VAL A 358 -8.51 -26.74 -6.44
C VAL A 358 -7.87 -28.09 -6.14
N ASP A 359 -8.40 -28.79 -5.15
CA ASP A 359 -7.85 -30.05 -4.66
C ASP A 359 -7.60 -31.04 -5.81
N ALA A 360 -6.32 -31.42 -6.02
CA ALA A 360 -5.92 -32.40 -7.02
C ALA A 360 -6.58 -33.77 -6.77
N GLN A 361 -7.01 -34.02 -5.53
CA GLN A 361 -7.68 -35.27 -5.13
C GLN A 361 -8.94 -35.56 -5.94
N GLU A 362 -9.79 -34.56 -6.22
CA GLU A 362 -11.01 -34.78 -7.02
C GLU A 362 -10.70 -35.12 -8.48
N THR A 363 -9.69 -34.46 -9.06
CA THR A 363 -9.28 -34.75 -10.45
C THR A 363 -8.68 -36.16 -10.59
N HIS A 364 -7.90 -36.61 -9.60
CA HIS A 364 -7.36 -37.97 -9.59
C HIS A 364 -8.46 -39.02 -9.42
N VAL A 365 -9.45 -38.78 -8.55
CA VAL A 365 -10.61 -39.68 -8.39
C VAL A 365 -11.45 -39.74 -9.67
N LEU A 366 -11.68 -38.62 -10.34
CA LEU A 366 -12.38 -38.58 -11.63
C LEU A 366 -11.60 -39.35 -12.72
N LEU A 367 -10.27 -39.21 -12.78
CA LEU A 367 -9.46 -39.94 -13.76
C LEU A 367 -9.40 -41.45 -13.46
N ILE A 368 -9.32 -41.85 -12.19
CA ILE A 368 -9.36 -43.25 -11.78
C ILE A 368 -10.72 -43.86 -12.12
N THR A 369 -11.82 -43.17 -11.83
CA THR A 369 -13.18 -43.65 -12.15
C THR A 369 -13.39 -43.79 -13.65
N ILE A 370 -12.97 -42.83 -14.47
CA ILE A 370 -13.01 -42.94 -15.94
C ILE A 370 -12.16 -44.13 -16.43
N GLY A 371 -10.96 -44.32 -15.87
CA GLY A 371 -10.08 -45.45 -16.19
C GLY A 371 -10.73 -46.81 -15.91
N LEU A 372 -11.40 -46.95 -14.76
CA LEU A 372 -12.12 -48.17 -14.38
C LEU A 372 -13.31 -48.46 -15.31
N ILE A 373 -14.03 -47.43 -15.74
CA ILE A 373 -15.14 -47.57 -16.71
C ILE A 373 -14.61 -48.08 -18.05
N ILE A 374 -13.53 -47.49 -18.56
CA ILE A 374 -12.91 -47.90 -19.84
C ILE A 374 -12.42 -49.36 -19.75
N LEU A 375 -11.77 -49.73 -18.65
CA LEU A 375 -11.33 -51.11 -18.41
C LEU A 375 -12.52 -52.09 -18.42
N GLY A 376 -13.62 -51.73 -17.74
CA GLY A 376 -14.84 -52.53 -17.73
C GLY A 376 -15.42 -52.73 -19.12
N VAL A 377 -15.51 -51.66 -19.93
CA VAL A 377 -16.00 -51.74 -21.32
C VAL A 377 -15.09 -52.64 -22.18
N MET A 378 -13.77 -52.51 -22.05
CA MET A 378 -12.83 -53.35 -22.80
C MET A 378 -12.93 -54.84 -22.45
N LEU A 379 -13.17 -55.16 -21.17
CA LEU A 379 -13.41 -56.55 -20.74
C LEU A 379 -14.72 -57.10 -21.31
N VAL A 380 -15.79 -56.31 -21.33
CA VAL A 380 -17.08 -56.69 -21.94
C VAL A 380 -16.94 -56.91 -23.44
N ILE A 381 -16.26 -56.00 -24.15
CA ILE A 381 -15.98 -56.15 -25.59
C ILE A 381 -15.13 -57.40 -25.83
N GLY A 382 -14.08 -57.62 -25.02
CA GLY A 382 -13.25 -58.83 -25.07
C GLY A 382 -14.06 -60.10 -24.87
N ALA A 383 -14.97 -60.12 -23.89
CA ALA A 383 -15.88 -61.24 -23.66
C ALA A 383 -16.84 -61.47 -24.83
N ILE A 384 -17.41 -60.42 -25.43
CA ILE A 384 -18.27 -60.50 -26.62
C ILE A 384 -17.49 -61.07 -27.82
N VAL A 385 -16.25 -60.62 -28.03
CA VAL A 385 -15.38 -61.11 -29.12
C VAL A 385 -15.02 -62.57 -28.88
N MET A 386 -14.66 -62.95 -27.65
CA MET A 386 -14.38 -64.35 -27.31
C MET A 386 -15.62 -65.24 -27.46
N TYR A 387 -16.79 -64.76 -27.05
CA TYR A 387 -18.06 -65.45 -27.23
C TYR A 387 -18.39 -65.65 -28.70
N ARG A 388 -18.27 -64.61 -29.53
CA ARG A 388 -18.44 -64.69 -30.99
C ARG A 388 -17.44 -65.64 -31.64
N LYS A 389 -16.17 -65.62 -31.20
CA LYS A 389 -15.09 -66.49 -31.71
C LYS A 389 -15.27 -67.95 -31.30
N ARG A 390 -15.79 -68.23 -30.10
CA ARG A 390 -16.21 -69.58 -29.69
C ARG A 390 -17.37 -70.07 -30.56
N ARG A 391 -18.36 -69.21 -30.81
CA ARG A 391 -19.51 -69.56 -31.66
C ARG A 391 -19.13 -69.84 -33.11
N THR A 392 -18.15 -69.15 -33.68
CA THR A 392 -17.65 -69.44 -35.04
C THR A 392 -16.78 -70.69 -35.12
N ARG A 393 -16.14 -71.13 -34.01
CA ARG A 393 -15.43 -72.41 -33.94
C ARG A 393 -16.35 -73.63 -33.82
N GLU A 394 -17.59 -73.46 -33.37
CA GLU A 394 -18.57 -74.56 -33.20
C GLU A 394 -19.51 -74.79 -34.38
N GLY A 395 -19.34 -74.12 -35.52
CA GLY A 395 -20.02 -74.50 -36.77
C GLY A 395 -21.54 -74.71 -36.66
N LYS A 396 -22.28 -73.70 -36.19
CA LYS A 396 -23.76 -73.69 -36.28
C LYS A 396 -24.26 -72.47 -37.06
N PRO A 397 -25.19 -72.67 -38.01
CA PRO A 397 -25.60 -71.64 -38.95
C PRO A 397 -26.48 -70.56 -38.30
N THR A 398 -26.47 -69.40 -38.94
CA THR A 398 -27.31 -68.23 -38.66
C THR A 398 -28.80 -68.54 -38.72
N THR A 399 -29.51 -68.36 -37.62
CA THR A 399 -30.92 -67.96 -37.60
C THR A 399 -31.16 -66.94 -36.48
N GLY A 400 -31.75 -65.80 -36.85
CA GLY A 400 -32.47 -64.90 -35.92
C GLY A 400 -31.68 -63.76 -35.26
N ILE A 401 -31.06 -62.86 -36.04
CA ILE A 401 -30.81 -61.49 -35.55
C ILE A 401 -32.01 -60.64 -35.97
N LEU A 402 -33.11 -60.70 -35.20
CA LEU A 402 -34.27 -59.79 -35.33
C LEU A 402 -35.29 -60.03 -34.20
N SER A 403 -34.90 -59.90 -32.92
CA SER A 403 -35.89 -59.82 -31.80
C SER A 403 -35.32 -59.42 -30.43
N ALA A 404 -34.34 -58.50 -30.35
CA ALA A 404 -33.94 -57.95 -29.03
C ALA A 404 -33.59 -56.46 -29.03
N PHE A 405 -33.81 -55.73 -30.13
CA PHE A 405 -33.59 -54.27 -30.18
C PHE A 405 -34.86 -53.43 -30.01
N LEU A 406 -36.00 -54.05 -29.73
CA LEU A 406 -37.28 -53.36 -29.52
C LEU A 406 -38.02 -53.95 -28.32
N CYS A 407 -37.52 -53.65 -27.12
CA CYS A 407 -38.40 -53.49 -25.97
C CYS A 407 -37.93 -52.24 -25.22
N ALA A 408 -38.65 -51.15 -25.53
CA ALA A 408 -38.72 -49.84 -24.89
C ALA A 408 -38.03 -49.73 -23.51
N HIS A 409 -37.17 -48.75 -23.24
CA HIS A 409 -37.43 -47.30 -23.33
C HIS A 409 -38.73 -46.86 -22.65
N THR A 410 -38.86 -47.20 -21.37
CA THR A 410 -39.66 -46.52 -20.34
C THR A 410 -39.09 -47.06 -19.02
N TYR A 411 -38.30 -46.32 -18.24
CA TYR A 411 -38.78 -45.22 -17.41
C TYR A 411 -37.78 -44.06 -17.32
N MET A 412 -38.36 -42.90 -17.56
CA MET A 412 -37.86 -41.54 -17.42
C MET A 412 -38.10 -41.12 -15.95
N PHE A 413 -37.14 -40.41 -15.35
CA PHE A 413 -37.31 -39.42 -14.25
C PHE A 413 -38.18 -39.82 -13.04
N VAL A 414 -37.51 -40.04 -11.89
CA VAL A 414 -37.74 -39.30 -10.62
C VAL A 414 -36.39 -39.06 -9.99
#